data_AF-A0A2P7EAX9-F1
#
_entry.id   AF-A0A2P7EAX9-F1
#
_cell.length_a   1.000
_cell.length_b   1.000
_cell.length_c   1.000
_cell.angle_alpha   90.00
_cell.angle_beta   90.00
_cell.angle_gamma   90.00
#
_symmetry.space_group_name_H-M   'P 1'
#
loop_
_entity.id
_entity.type
_entity.pdbx_description
1 polymer ?
#
loop_
_entity_poly.entity_id
_entity_poly.type
_entity_poly.pdbx_seq_one_letter_code
_entity_poly.pdbx_strand_id
1 'polypeptide(L)'
;MLELCLPHPASHHNLGREAYANEDHLLALHHLQQASSGHAGELWSRQNLGTVLAGFGRHSEAAEWLTPLREQLPKDPWVSHYLAEGALELGNYNCQEPSLRRWLEQPWVPIHRWEEIVSNFLKKETWAPDPDLLLPSWENHYQSMDNPQWQALKDQLHAALPRKQVSVIIPSRDRPDLLGPCLKSLEELGKWGQAEGVIGQVVLVDNGSCQARTAKLLQHWQERKGEAFNLLRLDEPFNWSRLSNAGAHASTGSLLLFLNDDTCFMNNQAMGWLAKAALKQTNGPIGALLLDDQGRVADGGLVKQADGYVARWRGWPLRHLPGEACHGAWTSDAITGACLMVRRELWQEVQFDEQLPEDGNDVVFAEALKAKGFAAIVIGAARLLHGVSSSRGVC
;
A
#
# COMPACT_ATOMS: atom_id res chain seq x y z
N MET A 1 30.15 -8.76 -5.92
CA MET A 1 30.69 -7.64 -5.11
C MET A 1 31.56 -6.78 -6.02
N LEU A 2 30.98 -5.80 -6.70
CA LEU A 2 31.71 -4.64 -7.18
C LEU A 2 31.31 -3.52 -6.21
N GLU A 3 32.13 -3.28 -5.19
CA GLU A 3 32.03 -2.05 -4.42
C GLU A 3 32.38 -0.91 -5.37
N LEU A 4 31.35 -0.21 -5.86
CA LEU A 4 31.54 1.14 -6.38
C LEU A 4 31.82 2.02 -5.16
N CYS A 5 33.07 2.03 -4.71
CA CYS A 5 33.55 2.97 -3.71
C CYS A 5 33.45 4.38 -4.30
N LEU A 6 32.32 5.05 -4.04
CA LEU A 6 32.29 6.49 -4.14
C LEU A 6 33.25 7.01 -3.07
N PRO A 7 34.17 7.91 -3.43
CA PRO A 7 35.26 8.29 -2.54
C PRO A 7 34.81 9.15 -1.35
N HIS A 8 33.53 9.57 -1.29
CA HIS A 8 33.08 10.55 -0.30
C HIS A 8 31.64 10.33 0.22
N PRO A 9 31.40 10.36 1.55
CA PRO A 9 30.07 10.25 2.16
C PRO A 9 29.05 11.28 1.65
N ALA A 10 29.49 12.47 1.24
CA ALA A 10 28.62 13.50 0.66
C ALA A 10 28.01 13.08 -0.69
N SER A 11 28.73 12.29 -1.49
CA SER A 11 28.20 11.73 -2.74
C SER A 11 27.08 10.73 -2.45
N HIS A 12 27.25 9.90 -1.43
CA HIS A 12 26.20 9.00 -0.95
C HIS A 12 25.00 9.77 -0.37
N HIS A 13 25.20 10.88 0.33
CA HIS A 13 24.10 11.71 0.80
C HIS A 13 23.23 12.25 -0.35
N ASN A 14 23.86 12.83 -1.37
CA ASN A 14 23.16 13.44 -2.50
C ASN A 14 22.41 12.38 -3.33
N LEU A 15 23.05 11.26 -3.64
CA LEU A 15 22.41 10.14 -4.34
C LEU A 15 21.26 9.55 -3.53
N GLY A 16 21.42 9.46 -2.20
CA GLY A 16 20.38 9.01 -1.30
C GLY A 16 19.14 9.92 -1.30
N ARG A 17 19.35 11.24 -1.29
CA ARG A 17 18.26 12.24 -1.38
C ARG A 17 17.58 12.25 -2.74
N GLU A 18 18.35 12.15 -3.81
CA GLU A 18 17.82 12.13 -5.17
C GLU A 18 17.02 10.84 -5.43
N ALA A 19 17.54 9.69 -5.01
CA ALA A 19 16.82 8.43 -5.06
C ALA A 19 15.50 8.53 -4.27
N TYR A 20 15.51 9.13 -3.09
CA TYR A 20 14.28 9.37 -2.32
C TYR A 20 13.29 10.29 -3.05
N ALA A 21 13.78 11.39 -3.65
CA ALA A 21 12.95 12.33 -4.41
C ALA A 21 12.34 11.70 -5.68
N ASN A 22 13.05 10.73 -6.27
CA ASN A 22 12.58 9.93 -7.40
C ASN A 22 11.80 8.68 -6.97
N GLU A 23 11.43 8.59 -5.67
CA GLU A 23 10.72 7.47 -5.06
C GLU A 23 11.44 6.10 -5.11
N ASP A 24 12.72 6.08 -5.48
CA ASP A 24 13.60 4.91 -5.44
C ASP A 24 14.13 4.71 -4.02
N HIS A 25 13.21 4.30 -3.16
CA HIS A 25 13.45 4.23 -1.72
C HIS A 25 14.53 3.19 -1.36
N LEU A 26 14.79 2.19 -2.21
CA LEU A 26 15.79 1.15 -1.97
C LEU A 26 17.20 1.64 -2.27
N LEU A 27 17.38 2.34 -3.39
CA LEU A 27 18.63 3.04 -3.67
C LEU A 27 18.87 4.14 -2.63
N ALA A 28 17.81 4.84 -2.21
CA ALA A 28 17.88 5.83 -1.13
C ALA A 28 18.39 5.20 0.17
N LEU A 29 17.83 4.05 0.57
CA LEU A 29 18.24 3.33 1.77
C LEU A 29 19.72 2.94 1.70
N HIS A 30 20.18 2.36 0.59
CA HIS A 30 21.58 1.95 0.41
C HIS A 30 22.55 3.13 0.54
N HIS A 31 22.32 4.21 -0.22
CA HIS A 31 23.23 5.34 -0.20
C HIS A 31 23.17 6.11 1.12
N LEU A 32 21.99 6.29 1.72
CA LEU A 32 21.88 6.97 3.01
C LEU A 32 22.51 6.16 4.16
N GLN A 33 22.49 4.83 4.09
CA GLN A 33 23.24 3.97 5.02
C GLN A 33 24.75 4.19 4.88
N GLN A 34 25.29 4.17 3.66
CA GLN A 34 26.71 4.43 3.39
C GLN A 34 27.16 5.86 3.76
N ALA A 35 26.27 6.84 3.56
CA ALA A 35 26.49 8.22 3.99
C ALA A 35 26.51 8.37 5.51
N SER A 36 25.73 7.55 6.23
CA SER A 36 25.64 7.58 7.69
C SER A 36 26.83 6.92 8.41
N SER A 37 27.68 6.19 7.68
CA SER A 37 28.89 5.52 8.22
C SER A 37 30.19 6.35 8.15
N GLY A 38 30.17 7.59 7.63
CA GLY A 38 31.36 8.46 7.54
C GLY A 38 31.08 9.91 7.99
N HIS A 39 31.87 10.44 8.94
CA HIS A 39 31.59 11.74 9.57
C HIS A 39 31.90 12.94 8.66
N ALA A 40 30.86 13.79 8.48
CA ALA A 40 30.85 15.27 8.37
C ALA A 40 29.45 15.75 7.90
N GLY A 41 28.72 14.93 7.13
CA GLY A 41 27.33 15.16 6.67
C GLY A 41 26.29 14.26 7.38
N GLU A 42 26.60 13.88 8.61
CA GLU A 42 26.05 12.70 9.28
C GLU A 42 24.61 12.90 9.78
N LEU A 43 24.28 14.09 10.28
CA LEU A 43 22.96 14.39 10.87
C LEU A 43 21.83 14.39 9.83
N TRP A 44 22.01 15.10 8.71
CA TRP A 44 21.00 15.16 7.65
C TRP A 44 20.87 13.85 6.89
N SER A 45 21.98 13.12 6.69
CA SER A 45 21.96 11.77 6.12
C SER A 45 21.18 10.80 7.01
N ARG A 46 21.41 10.86 8.33
CA ARG A 46 20.69 10.06 9.33
C ARG A 46 19.21 10.43 9.40
N GLN A 47 18.87 11.72 9.29
CA GLN A 47 17.48 12.17 9.26
C GLN A 47 16.76 11.66 8.01
N ASN A 48 17.37 11.80 6.84
CA ASN A 48 16.80 11.29 5.59
C ASN A 48 16.68 9.76 5.62
N LEU A 49 17.66 9.05 6.19
CA LEU A 49 17.61 7.60 6.38
C LEU A 49 16.43 7.20 7.27
N GLY A 50 16.24 7.89 8.40
CA GLY A 50 15.11 7.67 9.29
C GLY A 50 13.76 7.93 8.61
N THR A 51 13.67 8.99 7.81
CA THR A 51 12.49 9.30 6.99
C THR A 51 12.19 8.19 5.98
N VAL A 52 13.20 7.69 5.27
CA VAL A 52 13.06 6.59 4.30
C VAL A 52 12.60 5.31 5.01
N LEU A 53 13.20 4.97 6.15
CA LEU A 53 12.82 3.81 6.97
C LEU A 53 11.36 3.92 7.46
N ALA A 54 10.91 5.12 7.84
CA ALA A 54 9.53 5.37 8.23
C ALA A 54 8.57 5.16 7.04
N GLY A 55 8.91 5.68 5.85
CA GLY A 55 8.16 5.46 4.62
C GLY A 55 8.02 3.98 4.21
N PHE A 56 9.01 3.15 4.55
CA PHE A 56 8.95 1.69 4.37
C PHE A 56 8.14 0.93 5.43
N GLY A 57 7.54 1.62 6.39
CA GLY A 57 6.83 0.98 7.50
C GLY A 57 7.75 0.30 8.52
N ARG A 58 9.08 0.52 8.45
CA ARG A 58 10.08 0.02 9.42
C ARG A 58 10.14 0.96 10.62
N HIS A 59 8.99 1.25 11.21
CA HIS A 59 8.82 2.32 12.20
C HIS A 59 9.65 2.13 13.47
N SER A 60 9.89 0.89 13.91
CA SER A 60 10.79 0.61 15.05
C SER A 60 12.22 1.02 14.75
N GLU A 61 12.72 0.66 13.58
CA GLU A 61 14.09 0.98 13.16
C GLU A 61 14.22 2.47 12.85
N ALA A 62 13.22 3.05 12.18
CA ALA A 62 13.16 4.50 11.98
C ALA A 62 13.19 5.26 13.32
N ALA A 63 12.46 4.78 14.33
CA ALA A 63 12.47 5.37 15.67
C ALA A 63 13.82 5.21 16.36
N GLU A 64 14.46 4.05 16.30
CA GLU A 64 15.82 3.83 16.81
C GLU A 64 16.83 4.78 16.16
N TRP A 65 16.69 5.02 14.85
CA TRP A 65 17.56 5.94 14.10
C TRP A 65 17.30 7.42 14.37
N LEU A 66 16.03 7.82 14.49
CA LEU A 66 15.61 9.21 14.68
C LEU A 66 15.65 9.67 16.14
N THR A 67 15.56 8.75 17.11
CA THR A 67 15.54 9.10 18.54
C THR A 67 16.81 9.83 18.99
N PRO A 68 18.03 9.36 18.66
CA PRO A 68 19.26 10.09 18.99
C PRO A 68 19.37 11.45 18.28
N LEU A 69 18.76 11.57 17.09
CA LEU A 69 18.72 12.83 16.34
C LEU A 69 17.82 13.86 17.02
N ARG A 70 16.77 13.45 17.73
CA ARG A 70 15.90 14.37 18.48
C ARG A 70 16.67 15.16 19.53
N GLU A 71 17.65 14.56 20.19
CA GLU A 71 18.47 15.26 21.19
C GLU A 71 19.40 16.30 20.55
N GLN A 72 19.81 16.05 19.30
CA GLN A 72 20.71 16.92 18.54
C GLN A 72 19.95 17.96 17.70
N LEU A 73 18.71 17.66 17.30
CA LEU A 73 17.81 18.46 16.48
C LEU A 73 16.41 18.58 17.12
N PRO A 74 16.29 19.10 18.36
CA PRO A 74 15.04 19.07 19.14
C PRO A 74 13.90 19.93 18.57
N LYS A 75 14.17 20.77 17.57
CA LYS A 75 13.19 21.64 16.92
C LYS A 75 12.89 21.25 15.48
N ASP A 76 13.48 20.17 14.97
CA ASP A 76 13.22 19.75 13.60
C ASP A 76 11.80 19.16 13.50
N PRO A 77 10.91 19.78 12.69
CA PRO A 77 9.52 19.34 12.58
C PRO A 77 9.39 17.97 11.90
N TRP A 78 10.33 17.59 11.02
CA TRP A 78 10.31 16.30 10.33
C TRP A 78 10.74 15.16 11.24
N VAL A 79 11.80 15.34 12.03
CA VAL A 79 12.21 14.35 13.05
C VAL A 79 11.07 14.11 14.04
N SER A 80 10.41 15.19 14.48
CA SER A 80 9.28 15.13 15.40
C SER A 80 8.06 14.44 14.77
N HIS A 81 7.76 14.73 13.50
CA HIS A 81 6.65 14.15 12.76
C HIS A 81 6.81 12.62 12.58
N TYR A 82 7.95 12.14 12.10
CA TYR A 82 8.14 10.70 11.86
C TYR A 82 8.27 9.89 13.16
N LEU A 83 8.83 10.47 14.22
CA LEU A 83 8.78 9.85 15.56
C LEU A 83 7.33 9.76 16.08
N ALA A 84 6.50 10.77 15.82
CA ALA A 84 5.08 10.74 16.18
C ALA A 84 4.31 9.68 15.39
N GLU A 85 4.53 9.61 14.07
CA GLU A 85 3.92 8.60 13.20
C GLU A 85 4.33 7.17 13.62
N GLY A 86 5.62 6.97 13.90
CA GLY A 86 6.12 5.68 14.39
C GLY A 86 5.54 5.29 15.74
N ALA A 87 5.43 6.23 16.69
CA ALA A 87 4.83 5.97 18.01
C ALA A 87 3.34 5.60 17.90
N LEU A 88 2.58 6.28 17.03
CA LEU A 88 1.18 5.96 16.75
C LEU A 88 1.02 4.56 16.14
N GLU A 89 1.88 4.19 15.19
CA GLU A 89 1.82 2.90 14.50
C GLU A 89 2.26 1.72 15.36
N LEU A 90 3.23 1.93 16.25
CA LEU A 90 3.70 0.96 17.23
C LEU A 90 2.76 0.86 18.45
N GLY A 91 1.67 1.63 18.49
CA GLY A 91 0.71 1.64 19.60
C GLY A 91 1.30 2.15 20.91
N ASN A 92 2.39 2.92 20.85
CA ASN A 92 3.07 3.47 22.03
C ASN A 92 2.55 4.89 22.33
N TYR A 93 1.34 4.95 22.89
CA TYR A 93 0.65 6.19 23.22
C TYR A 93 1.18 6.91 24.47
N ASN A 94 2.22 6.39 25.12
CA ASN A 94 2.79 6.97 26.36
C ASN A 94 3.68 8.20 26.12
N CYS A 95 3.67 8.78 24.91
CA CYS A 95 4.39 10.01 24.62
C CYS A 95 3.73 11.19 25.34
N GLN A 96 4.34 11.68 26.44
CA GLN A 96 3.85 12.83 27.21
C GLN A 96 4.12 14.19 26.55
N GLU A 97 4.34 14.21 25.24
CA GLU A 97 4.89 15.35 24.52
C GLU A 97 3.80 16.39 24.11
N PRO A 98 3.88 17.65 24.57
CA PRO A 98 2.84 18.66 24.36
C PRO A 98 2.55 18.99 22.89
N SER A 99 3.54 18.85 22.00
CA SER A 99 3.37 19.08 20.57
C SER A 99 2.50 18.02 19.88
N LEU A 100 2.52 16.78 20.37
CA LEU A 100 1.64 15.68 19.92
C LEU A 100 0.19 15.87 20.40
N ARG A 101 -0.01 16.24 21.67
CA ARG A 101 -1.36 16.58 22.20
C ARG A 101 -2.00 17.69 21.40
N ARG A 102 -1.24 18.72 21.06
CA ARG A 102 -1.70 19.85 20.25
C ARG A 102 -2.13 19.47 18.84
N TRP A 103 -1.55 18.40 18.27
CA TRP A 103 -1.90 17.89 16.95
C TRP A 103 -3.11 16.94 16.99
N LEU A 104 -3.24 16.14 18.06
CA LEU A 104 -4.34 15.19 18.28
C LEU A 104 -5.64 15.84 18.79
N GLU A 105 -5.55 16.98 19.49
CA GLU A 105 -6.70 17.64 20.14
C GLU A 105 -7.30 18.81 19.34
N GLN A 106 -6.74 19.19 18.19
CA GLN A 106 -7.32 20.27 17.37
C GLN A 106 -8.40 19.77 16.42
N PRO A 107 -9.56 20.46 16.33
CA PRO A 107 -10.57 20.16 15.32
C PRO A 107 -9.97 20.40 13.93
N TRP A 108 -10.00 19.37 13.09
CA TRP A 108 -9.57 19.43 11.70
C TRP A 108 -10.39 20.50 10.95
N VAL A 109 -9.77 21.65 10.70
CA VAL A 109 -10.28 22.63 9.74
C VAL A 109 -9.58 22.35 8.41
N PRO A 110 -10.31 22.06 7.32
CA PRO A 110 -9.72 21.95 5.99
C PRO A 110 -8.97 23.24 5.67
N ILE A 111 -7.66 23.18 5.45
CA ILE A 111 -6.88 24.36 5.07
C ILE A 111 -7.20 24.67 3.60
N HIS A 112 -8.33 25.34 3.39
CA HIS A 112 -8.52 26.13 2.18
C HIS A 112 -7.57 27.34 2.28
N ARG A 113 -6.73 27.56 1.24
CA ARG A 113 -5.73 28.65 1.07
C ARG A 113 -4.26 28.33 1.39
N TRP A 114 -3.82 27.08 1.25
CA TRP A 114 -2.39 26.73 1.35
C TRP A 114 -1.50 27.56 0.39
N GLU A 115 -2.00 27.86 -0.81
CA GLU A 115 -1.34 28.71 -1.81
C GLU A 115 -1.05 30.13 -1.30
N GLU A 116 -1.94 30.70 -0.49
CA GLU A 116 -1.81 32.05 0.07
C GLU A 116 -0.78 32.09 1.20
N ILE A 117 -0.71 31.01 2.00
CA ILE A 117 0.28 30.84 3.07
C ILE A 117 1.68 30.66 2.47
N VAL A 118 1.82 29.83 1.44
CA VAL A 118 3.07 29.63 0.71
C VAL A 118 3.49 30.91 -0.02
N SER A 119 2.55 31.62 -0.67
CA SER A 119 2.83 32.88 -1.35
C SER A 119 3.27 33.99 -0.36
N ASN A 120 2.67 34.05 0.83
CA ASN A 120 3.06 35.02 1.86
C ASN A 120 4.40 34.66 2.55
N PHE A 121 4.72 33.37 2.66
CA PHE A 121 6.03 32.90 3.11
C PHE A 121 7.13 33.31 2.12
N LEU A 122 6.91 33.08 0.82
CA LEU A 122 7.85 33.46 -0.24
C LEU A 122 8.02 34.98 -0.41
N LYS A 123 7.03 35.79 -0.02
CA LYS A 123 7.11 37.27 -0.07
C LYS A 123 7.85 37.91 1.11
N LYS A 124 8.04 37.18 2.22
CA LYS A 124 8.53 37.75 3.48
C LYS A 124 10.00 37.47 3.77
N GLU A 125 10.65 36.55 3.07
CA GLU A 125 12.08 36.35 3.19
C GLU A 125 12.77 36.65 1.86
N THR A 126 13.75 37.55 1.90
CA THR A 126 14.76 37.69 0.87
C THR A 126 15.64 36.44 0.89
N TRP A 127 15.13 35.34 0.36
CA TRP A 127 15.96 34.18 0.04
C TRP A 127 16.70 34.50 -1.26
N ALA A 128 17.91 35.03 -1.12
CA ALA A 128 18.90 34.98 -2.18
C ALA A 128 19.65 33.65 -2.02
N PRO A 129 19.63 32.74 -3.01
CA PRO A 129 20.55 31.61 -2.99
C PRO A 129 21.97 32.19 -3.06
N ASP A 130 22.82 31.72 -2.16
CA ASP A 130 24.25 31.97 -2.19
C ASP A 130 24.79 31.56 -3.58
N PRO A 131 25.31 32.50 -4.38
CA PRO A 131 25.79 32.21 -5.74
C PRO A 131 26.96 31.21 -5.75
N ASP A 132 27.70 31.06 -4.64
CA ASP A 132 28.82 30.12 -4.53
C ASP A 132 28.39 28.71 -4.11
N LEU A 133 27.10 28.49 -3.82
CA LEU A 133 26.49 27.16 -3.63
C LEU A 133 25.89 26.58 -4.92
N LEU A 134 25.95 27.33 -6.03
CA LEU A 134 25.51 26.89 -7.34
C LEU A 134 26.73 26.70 -8.27
N LEU A 135 27.16 25.42 -8.35
CA LEU A 135 28.01 24.79 -9.38
C LEU A 135 29.52 24.74 -9.07
N PRO A 136 30.12 23.53 -8.99
CA PRO A 136 30.24 22.62 -10.14
C PRO A 136 30.05 21.13 -9.77
N SER A 137 28.81 20.63 -9.73
CA SER A 137 28.57 19.17 -9.67
C SER A 137 27.29 18.68 -10.37
N TRP A 138 26.38 19.57 -10.79
CA TRP A 138 25.14 19.17 -11.45
C TRP A 138 25.33 18.68 -12.90
N GLU A 139 26.27 19.24 -13.66
CA GLU A 139 26.49 18.82 -15.06
C GLU A 139 27.18 17.45 -15.19
N ASN A 140 27.85 16.98 -14.13
CA ASN A 140 28.33 15.59 -14.03
C ASN A 140 27.30 14.63 -13.39
N HIS A 141 26.22 15.14 -12.76
CA HIS A 141 25.23 14.32 -12.05
C HIS A 141 24.23 13.62 -12.98
N TYR A 142 23.73 14.33 -14.01
CA TYR A 142 22.79 13.72 -14.96
C TYR A 142 23.45 12.64 -15.84
N GLN A 143 24.74 12.78 -16.17
CA GLN A 143 25.50 11.74 -16.87
C GLN A 143 25.74 10.50 -16.00
N SER A 144 25.58 10.60 -14.68
CA SER A 144 25.77 9.47 -13.77
C SER A 144 24.56 8.56 -13.70
N MET A 145 23.31 9.04 -13.81
CA MET A 145 22.11 8.19 -13.67
C MET A 145 21.87 7.24 -14.86
N ASP A 146 22.40 7.55 -16.04
CA ASP A 146 22.37 6.65 -17.21
C ASP A 146 23.57 5.68 -17.24
N ASN A 147 24.37 5.62 -16.16
CA ASN A 147 25.50 4.70 -16.09
C ASN A 147 24.99 3.25 -15.93
N PRO A 148 25.33 2.33 -16.86
CA PRO A 148 24.89 0.93 -16.82
C PRO A 148 25.24 0.19 -15.51
N GLN A 149 26.28 0.64 -14.80
CA GLN A 149 26.70 0.05 -13.53
C GLN A 149 25.71 0.35 -12.39
N TRP A 150 25.01 1.49 -12.42
CA TRP A 150 23.96 1.78 -11.43
C TRP A 150 22.69 1.01 -11.71
N GLN A 151 22.33 0.83 -12.98
CA GLN A 151 21.21 -0.03 -13.35
C GLN A 151 21.44 -1.45 -12.83
N ALA A 152 22.66 -1.99 -13.02
CA ALA A 152 23.04 -3.30 -12.49
C ALA A 152 23.00 -3.37 -10.95
N LEU A 153 23.41 -2.30 -10.24
CA LEU A 153 23.32 -2.24 -8.78
C LEU A 153 21.86 -2.17 -8.29
N LYS A 154 21.02 -1.36 -8.93
CA LYS A 154 19.57 -1.30 -8.66
C LYS A 154 18.95 -2.69 -8.83
N ASP A 155 19.23 -3.36 -9.95
CA ASP A 155 18.72 -4.70 -10.24
C ASP A 155 19.18 -5.72 -9.18
N GLN A 156 20.43 -5.65 -8.72
CA GLN A 156 20.97 -6.52 -7.66
C GLN A 156 20.34 -6.26 -6.29
N LEU A 157 20.17 -4.99 -5.88
CA LEU A 157 19.51 -4.62 -4.63
C LEU A 157 18.03 -5.02 -4.65
N HIS A 158 17.37 -4.83 -5.79
CA HIS A 158 16.00 -5.25 -6.04
C HIS A 158 15.80 -6.78 -6.00
N ALA A 159 16.80 -7.56 -6.43
CA ALA A 159 16.76 -9.02 -6.39
C ALA A 159 17.06 -9.58 -4.98
N ALA A 160 17.79 -8.86 -4.13
CA ALA A 160 18.27 -9.35 -2.84
C ALA A 160 17.29 -9.18 -1.67
N LEU A 161 16.30 -8.29 -1.76
CA LEU A 161 15.30 -8.08 -0.70
C LEU A 161 14.02 -8.88 -0.98
N PRO A 162 13.47 -9.61 0.00
CA PRO A 162 12.17 -10.25 -0.15
C PRO A 162 11.12 -9.16 -0.34
N ARG A 163 10.72 -8.93 -1.59
CA ARG A 163 9.76 -7.92 -1.96
C ARG A 163 8.44 -8.24 -1.28
N LYS A 164 7.97 -7.37 -0.38
CA LYS A 164 6.61 -7.46 0.19
C LYS A 164 5.58 -6.95 -0.82
N GLN A 165 5.56 -7.57 -2.00
CA GLN A 165 4.65 -7.23 -3.09
C GLN A 165 3.28 -7.85 -2.85
N VAL A 166 2.24 -7.08 -3.18
CA VAL A 166 0.87 -7.57 -3.25
C VAL A 166 0.69 -8.32 -4.56
N SER A 167 0.21 -9.56 -4.48
CA SER A 167 -0.41 -10.24 -5.61
C SER A 167 -1.92 -10.05 -5.52
N VAL A 168 -2.51 -9.43 -6.54
CA VAL A 168 -3.96 -9.25 -6.62
C VAL A 168 -4.54 -10.44 -7.38
N ILE A 169 -5.54 -11.11 -6.82
CA ILE A 169 -6.20 -12.27 -7.41
C ILE A 169 -7.63 -11.88 -7.73
N ILE A 170 -8.00 -11.99 -9.01
CA ILE A 170 -9.31 -11.58 -9.53
C ILE A 170 -9.92 -12.74 -10.31
N PRO A 171 -10.87 -13.48 -9.74
CA PRO A 171 -11.74 -14.35 -10.52
C PRO A 171 -12.69 -13.53 -11.39
N SER A 172 -12.82 -13.86 -12.67
CA SER A 172 -13.74 -13.16 -13.57
C SER A 172 -14.25 -14.06 -14.70
N ARG A 173 -15.46 -13.80 -15.18
CA ARG A 173 -16.03 -14.43 -16.37
C ARG A 173 -16.92 -13.45 -17.13
N ASP A 174 -16.56 -13.13 -18.37
CA ASP A 174 -17.41 -12.42 -19.33
C ASP A 174 -18.10 -11.13 -18.83
N ARG A 175 -17.43 -10.39 -17.96
CA ARG A 175 -17.83 -9.06 -17.47
C ARG A 175 -16.79 -7.98 -17.75
N PRO A 176 -16.39 -7.77 -19.02
CA PRO A 176 -15.41 -6.74 -19.38
C PRO A 176 -15.87 -5.32 -19.03
N ASP A 177 -17.18 -5.11 -18.85
CA ASP A 177 -17.78 -3.87 -18.36
C ASP A 177 -17.45 -3.57 -16.89
N LEU A 178 -17.22 -4.60 -16.06
CA LEU A 178 -16.82 -4.46 -14.66
C LEU A 178 -15.30 -4.62 -14.48
N LEU A 179 -14.74 -5.66 -15.09
CA LEU A 179 -13.32 -5.99 -14.99
C LEU A 179 -12.43 -4.86 -15.54
N GLY A 180 -12.84 -4.21 -16.63
CA GLY A 180 -12.08 -3.12 -17.24
C GLY A 180 -11.84 -1.95 -16.26
N PRO A 181 -12.90 -1.36 -15.68
CA PRO A 181 -12.79 -0.38 -14.60
C PRO A 181 -11.97 -0.86 -13.40
N CYS A 182 -12.16 -2.11 -12.96
CA CYS A 182 -11.38 -2.68 -11.85
C CYS A 182 -9.87 -2.65 -12.13
N LEU A 183 -9.43 -3.23 -13.25
CA LEU A 183 -8.02 -3.27 -13.65
C LEU A 183 -7.45 -1.86 -13.87
N LYS A 184 -8.26 -0.95 -14.41
CA LYS A 184 -7.84 0.45 -14.59
C LYS A 184 -7.61 1.14 -13.24
N SER A 185 -8.50 0.92 -12.27
CA SER A 185 -8.33 1.50 -10.92
C SER A 185 -7.05 0.98 -10.24
N LEU A 186 -6.71 -0.31 -10.44
CA LEU A 186 -5.44 -0.88 -9.97
C LEU A 186 -4.21 -0.24 -10.63
N GLU A 187 -4.28 0.05 -11.94
CA GLU A 187 -3.23 0.79 -12.64
C GLU A 187 -3.07 2.23 -12.11
N GLU A 188 -4.18 2.89 -11.75
CA GLU A 188 -4.21 4.27 -11.23
C GLU A 188 -3.67 4.38 -9.78
N LEU A 189 -3.71 3.31 -8.97
CA LEU A 189 -3.10 3.27 -7.64
C LEU A 189 -1.58 3.47 -7.63
N GLY A 190 -0.92 3.28 -8.78
CA GLY A 190 0.50 3.53 -8.95
C GLY A 190 1.37 2.26 -8.91
N LYS A 191 2.49 2.35 -9.62
CA LYS A 191 3.61 1.40 -9.72
C LYS A 191 3.27 -0.09 -9.95
N TRP A 192 2.10 -0.46 -10.48
CA TRP A 192 1.81 -1.87 -10.84
C TRP A 192 2.83 -2.42 -11.86
N GLY A 193 3.56 -3.45 -11.44
CA GLY A 193 4.54 -4.15 -12.26
C GLY A 193 5.89 -3.42 -12.37
N GLN A 194 6.09 -2.38 -11.58
CA GLN A 194 7.36 -1.63 -11.53
C GLN A 194 8.29 -2.19 -10.44
N ALA A 195 9.58 -1.90 -10.55
CA ALA A 195 10.62 -2.48 -9.69
C ALA A 195 10.43 -2.21 -8.17
N GLU A 196 9.76 -1.11 -7.84
CA GLU A 196 9.42 -0.66 -6.47
C GLU A 196 7.91 -0.73 -6.17
N GLY A 197 7.14 -1.36 -7.05
CA GLY A 197 5.69 -1.37 -7.00
C GLY A 197 5.11 -2.07 -5.78
N VAL A 198 4.06 -1.49 -5.19
CA VAL A 198 3.24 -2.12 -4.15
C VAL A 198 2.50 -3.33 -4.74
N ILE A 199 1.96 -3.18 -5.96
CA ILE A 199 1.34 -4.26 -6.72
C ILE A 199 2.42 -4.92 -7.58
N GLY A 200 2.88 -6.09 -7.17
CA GLY A 200 3.86 -6.87 -7.94
C GLY A 200 3.24 -7.48 -9.19
N GLN A 201 2.04 -8.03 -9.04
CA GLN A 201 1.30 -8.64 -10.14
C GLN A 201 -0.21 -8.69 -9.90
N VAL A 202 -0.95 -8.86 -10.99
CA VAL A 202 -2.35 -9.25 -10.99
C VAL A 202 -2.43 -10.66 -11.60
N VAL A 203 -3.01 -11.59 -10.86
CA VAL A 203 -3.39 -12.91 -11.35
C VAL A 203 -4.89 -12.88 -11.65
N LEU A 204 -5.24 -12.75 -12.92
CA LEU A 204 -6.61 -12.85 -13.36
C LEU A 204 -6.93 -14.33 -13.60
N VAL A 205 -7.96 -14.84 -12.92
CA VAL A 205 -8.47 -16.19 -13.10
C VAL A 205 -9.71 -16.14 -13.99
N ASP A 206 -9.51 -16.40 -15.28
CA ASP A 206 -10.58 -16.47 -16.29
C ASP A 206 -11.38 -17.77 -16.12
N ASN A 207 -12.60 -17.67 -15.60
CA ASN A 207 -13.48 -18.80 -15.38
C ASN A 207 -14.28 -19.17 -16.65
N GLY A 208 -13.57 -19.46 -17.74
CA GLY A 208 -14.18 -19.94 -18.97
C GLY A 208 -14.90 -18.86 -19.78
N SER A 209 -14.35 -17.66 -19.89
CA SER A 209 -14.90 -16.59 -20.74
C SER A 209 -14.96 -17.01 -22.21
N CYS A 210 -16.04 -16.63 -22.89
CA CYS A 210 -16.29 -16.92 -24.31
C CYS A 210 -16.60 -15.68 -25.15
N GLN A 211 -16.79 -14.50 -24.55
CA GLN A 211 -17.05 -13.28 -25.30
C GLN A 211 -15.78 -12.72 -25.95
N ALA A 212 -15.89 -12.35 -27.23
CA ALA A 212 -14.81 -11.70 -27.96
C ALA A 212 -14.35 -10.38 -27.32
N ARG A 213 -15.26 -9.66 -26.65
CA ARG A 213 -14.93 -8.42 -25.94
C ARG A 213 -14.03 -8.68 -24.73
N THR A 214 -14.29 -9.75 -23.97
CA THR A 214 -13.44 -10.19 -22.86
C THR A 214 -12.06 -10.57 -23.38
N ALA A 215 -11.97 -11.43 -24.39
CA ALA A 215 -10.70 -11.83 -24.99
C ALA A 215 -9.83 -10.63 -25.41
N LYS A 216 -10.42 -9.62 -26.04
CA LYS A 216 -9.72 -8.37 -26.41
C LYS A 216 -9.21 -7.59 -25.19
N LEU A 217 -10.01 -7.49 -24.12
CA LEU A 217 -9.60 -6.82 -22.89
C LEU A 217 -8.41 -7.55 -22.25
N LEU A 218 -8.46 -8.88 -22.17
CA LEU A 218 -7.39 -9.69 -21.58
C LEU A 218 -6.09 -9.59 -22.37
N GLN A 219 -6.17 -9.71 -23.69
CA GLN A 219 -5.02 -9.55 -24.58
C GLN A 219 -4.37 -8.18 -24.40
N HIS A 220 -5.16 -7.10 -24.34
CA HIS A 220 -4.67 -5.75 -24.12
C HIS A 220 -3.86 -5.61 -22.82
N TRP A 221 -4.35 -6.20 -21.71
CA TRP A 221 -3.64 -6.13 -20.43
C TRP A 221 -2.40 -7.02 -20.39
N GLN A 222 -2.45 -8.21 -21.01
CA GLN A 222 -1.27 -9.08 -21.18
C GLN A 222 -0.16 -8.37 -21.97
N GLU A 223 -0.50 -7.74 -23.10
CA GLU A 223 0.47 -7.00 -23.91
C GLU A 223 1.04 -5.78 -23.17
N ARG A 224 0.20 -5.06 -22.42
CA ARG A 224 0.60 -3.85 -21.69
C ARG A 224 1.46 -4.14 -20.45
N LYS A 225 1.15 -5.19 -19.70
CA LYS A 225 1.76 -5.48 -18.38
C LYS A 225 2.75 -6.64 -18.41
N GLY A 226 2.77 -7.43 -19.48
CA GLY A 226 3.66 -8.59 -19.61
C GLY A 226 3.51 -9.52 -18.42
N GLU A 227 4.64 -9.89 -17.81
CA GLU A 227 4.69 -10.82 -16.67
C GLU A 227 3.96 -10.30 -15.40
N ALA A 228 3.71 -8.99 -15.29
CA ALA A 228 2.96 -8.43 -14.16
C ALA A 228 1.43 -8.65 -14.25
N PHE A 229 0.93 -9.18 -15.38
CA PHE A 229 -0.45 -9.64 -15.53
C PHE A 229 -0.45 -11.12 -15.93
N ASN A 230 -0.66 -11.98 -14.95
CA ASN A 230 -0.73 -13.42 -15.13
C ASN A 230 -2.17 -13.84 -15.40
N LEU A 231 -2.42 -14.45 -16.56
CA LEU A 231 -3.73 -14.95 -16.95
C LEU A 231 -3.79 -16.46 -16.72
N LEU A 232 -4.62 -16.89 -15.77
CA LEU A 232 -4.91 -18.30 -15.49
C LEU A 232 -6.32 -18.62 -15.99
N ARG A 233 -6.47 -19.56 -16.93
CA ARG A 233 -7.81 -19.99 -17.39
C ARG A 233 -8.24 -21.28 -16.70
N LEU A 234 -9.44 -21.25 -16.10
CA LEU A 234 -10.10 -22.40 -15.47
C LEU A 234 -11.52 -22.54 -16.02
N ASP A 235 -11.70 -23.41 -17.01
CA ASP A 235 -12.99 -23.67 -17.65
C ASP A 235 -13.76 -24.77 -16.91
N GLU A 236 -14.31 -24.41 -15.76
CA GLU A 236 -15.01 -25.31 -14.84
C GLU A 236 -16.22 -24.58 -14.20
N PRO A 237 -17.16 -25.30 -13.53
CA PRO A 237 -18.25 -24.65 -12.80
C PRO A 237 -17.74 -23.61 -11.81
N PHE A 238 -18.47 -22.50 -11.67
CA PHE A 238 -18.05 -21.41 -10.81
C PHE A 238 -17.90 -21.87 -9.36
N ASN A 239 -16.73 -21.57 -8.78
CA ASN A 239 -16.42 -21.78 -7.38
C ASN A 239 -15.39 -20.72 -6.97
N TRP A 240 -15.85 -19.67 -6.30
CA TRP A 240 -15.02 -18.54 -5.90
C TRP A 240 -13.83 -18.98 -5.06
N SER A 241 -14.02 -19.87 -4.08
CA SER A 241 -12.94 -20.39 -3.23
C SER A 241 -11.85 -21.07 -4.05
N ARG A 242 -12.23 -21.94 -4.99
CA ARG A 242 -11.31 -22.69 -5.85
C ARG A 242 -10.57 -21.77 -6.83
N LEU A 243 -11.29 -20.85 -7.47
CA LEU A 243 -10.69 -19.87 -8.39
C LEU A 243 -9.69 -18.97 -7.64
N SER A 244 -10.08 -18.47 -6.46
CA SER A 244 -9.22 -17.67 -5.58
C SER A 244 -7.99 -18.45 -5.12
N ASN A 245 -8.15 -19.69 -4.66
CA ASN A 245 -7.04 -20.54 -4.24
C ASN A 245 -6.07 -20.82 -5.40
N ALA A 246 -6.59 -21.14 -6.59
CA ALA A 246 -5.78 -21.37 -7.78
C ALA A 246 -4.99 -20.12 -8.19
N GLY A 247 -5.62 -18.95 -8.16
CA GLY A 247 -4.94 -17.67 -8.40
C GLY A 247 -3.86 -17.37 -7.36
N ALA A 248 -4.13 -17.65 -6.08
CA ALA A 248 -3.15 -17.49 -5.01
C ALA A 248 -1.94 -18.44 -5.16
N HIS A 249 -2.17 -19.69 -5.60
CA HIS A 249 -1.11 -20.64 -5.94
C HIS A 249 -0.27 -20.18 -7.14
N ALA A 250 -0.90 -19.59 -8.15
CA ALA A 250 -0.22 -19.04 -9.34
C ALA A 250 0.46 -17.68 -9.07
N SER A 251 0.48 -17.22 -7.82
CA SER A 251 1.03 -15.92 -7.43
C SER A 251 2.26 -16.04 -6.53
N THR A 252 3.05 -14.96 -6.38
CA THR A 252 4.37 -14.93 -5.75
C THR A 252 4.51 -13.90 -4.64
N GLY A 253 3.59 -12.93 -4.54
CA GLY A 253 3.64 -11.84 -3.57
C GLY A 253 3.46 -12.32 -2.14
N SER A 254 4.13 -11.69 -1.17
CA SER A 254 4.00 -12.07 0.24
C SER A 254 2.65 -11.67 0.84
N LEU A 255 1.96 -10.71 0.22
CA LEU A 255 0.59 -10.34 0.53
C LEU A 255 -0.30 -10.77 -0.63
N LEU A 256 -1.46 -11.32 -0.29
CA LEU A 256 -2.50 -11.69 -1.23
C LEU A 256 -3.66 -10.71 -1.07
N LEU A 257 -4.13 -10.13 -2.16
CA LEU A 257 -5.37 -9.37 -2.21
C LEU A 257 -6.36 -10.12 -3.09
N PHE A 258 -7.37 -10.73 -2.50
CA PHE A 258 -8.52 -11.26 -3.21
C PHE A 258 -9.49 -10.11 -3.48
N LEU A 259 -9.89 -9.99 -4.73
CA LEU A 259 -10.65 -8.84 -5.22
C LEU A 259 -11.68 -9.30 -6.24
N ASN A 260 -12.93 -8.87 -6.08
CA ASN A 260 -13.93 -9.10 -7.12
C ASN A 260 -13.71 -8.17 -8.31
N ASP A 261 -14.07 -8.65 -9.50
CA ASP A 261 -13.92 -7.92 -10.76
C ASP A 261 -14.85 -6.70 -10.90
N ASP A 262 -15.79 -6.52 -9.99
CA ASP A 262 -16.77 -5.43 -9.91
C ASP A 262 -16.45 -4.37 -8.85
N THR A 263 -15.18 -4.31 -8.46
CA THR A 263 -14.66 -3.32 -7.52
C THR A 263 -13.78 -2.27 -8.19
N CYS A 264 -13.75 -1.07 -7.65
CA CYS A 264 -12.90 0.01 -8.13
C CYS A 264 -12.34 0.81 -6.96
N PHE A 265 -11.01 0.97 -6.90
CA PHE A 265 -10.38 1.79 -5.89
C PHE A 265 -10.75 3.27 -6.05
N MET A 266 -11.06 3.93 -4.94
CA MET A 266 -11.48 5.34 -4.93
C MET A 266 -10.36 6.30 -4.50
N ASN A 267 -9.29 5.79 -3.90
CA ASN A 267 -8.16 6.61 -3.45
C ASN A 267 -6.82 5.88 -3.58
N ASN A 268 -5.80 6.63 -3.96
CA ASN A 268 -4.48 6.09 -4.33
C ASN A 268 -3.74 5.43 -3.16
N GLN A 269 -4.06 5.83 -1.92
CA GLN A 269 -3.39 5.32 -0.72
C GLN A 269 -3.99 4.01 -0.19
N ALA A 270 -5.15 3.57 -0.68
CA ALA A 270 -5.85 2.39 -0.16
C ALA A 270 -4.97 1.14 -0.10
N MET A 271 -4.27 0.81 -1.19
CA MET A 271 -3.42 -0.38 -1.23
C MET A 271 -2.31 -0.32 -0.17
N GLY A 272 -1.68 0.84 0.00
CA GLY A 272 -0.66 1.05 1.03
C GLY A 272 -1.22 0.85 2.44
N TRP A 273 -2.41 1.38 2.73
CA TRP A 273 -3.05 1.21 4.03
C TRP A 273 -3.45 -0.24 4.31
N LEU A 274 -4.02 -0.94 3.32
CA LEU A 274 -4.35 -2.36 3.43
C LEU A 274 -3.08 -3.19 3.68
N ALA A 275 -2.03 -2.95 2.90
CA ALA A 275 -0.76 -3.66 3.03
C ALA A 275 -0.12 -3.43 4.40
N LYS A 276 -0.07 -2.17 4.86
CA LYS A 276 0.45 -1.81 6.18
C LYS A 276 -0.32 -2.51 7.30
N ALA A 277 -1.64 -2.57 7.20
CA ALA A 277 -2.48 -3.26 8.18
C ALA A 277 -2.28 -4.79 8.16
N ALA A 278 -2.11 -5.39 6.98
CA ALA A 278 -1.91 -6.84 6.83
C ALA A 278 -0.56 -7.30 7.42
N LEU A 279 0.44 -6.41 7.42
CA LEU A 279 1.76 -6.69 7.97
C LEU A 279 1.81 -6.67 9.51
N LYS A 280 0.77 -6.19 10.20
CA LYS A 280 0.70 -6.28 11.66
C LYS A 280 0.48 -7.74 12.08
N GLN A 281 1.38 -8.27 12.90
CA GLN A 281 1.43 -9.70 13.24
C GLN A 281 0.12 -10.24 13.84
N THR A 282 -0.59 -9.42 14.60
CA THR A 282 -1.87 -9.77 15.24
C THR A 282 -3.06 -9.81 14.28
N ASN A 283 -2.90 -9.27 13.07
CA ASN A 283 -3.99 -9.15 12.11
C ASN A 283 -4.05 -10.37 11.19
N GLY A 284 -5.27 -10.77 10.85
CA GLY A 284 -5.58 -11.79 9.86
C GLY A 284 -6.05 -11.13 8.57
N PRO A 285 -7.31 -11.34 8.13
CA PRO A 285 -7.83 -10.71 6.93
C PRO A 285 -8.09 -9.21 7.15
N ILE A 286 -7.71 -8.41 6.16
CA ILE A 286 -7.89 -6.96 6.12
C ILE A 286 -8.87 -6.61 5.02
N GLY A 287 -9.88 -5.83 5.34
CA GLY A 287 -10.86 -5.31 4.37
C GLY A 287 -10.78 -3.81 4.17
N ALA A 288 -11.36 -3.36 3.08
CA ALA A 288 -11.67 -1.97 2.82
C ALA A 288 -13.14 -1.66 3.14
N LEU A 289 -13.49 -0.38 3.24
CA LEU A 289 -14.88 0.06 3.25
C LEU A 289 -15.41 0.05 1.81
N LEU A 290 -16.41 -0.78 1.54
CA LEU A 290 -17.04 -0.90 0.22
C LEU A 290 -18.27 -0.02 0.12
N LEU A 291 -18.38 0.75 -0.95
CA LEU A 291 -19.49 1.65 -1.23
C LEU A 291 -20.24 1.19 -2.49
N ASP A 292 -21.57 1.33 -2.49
CA ASP A 292 -22.39 1.14 -3.68
C ASP A 292 -22.29 2.34 -4.64
N ASP A 293 -22.95 2.24 -5.79
CA ASP A 293 -23.03 3.28 -6.81
C ASP A 293 -23.74 4.57 -6.36
N GLN A 294 -24.44 4.51 -5.22
CA GLN A 294 -25.08 5.66 -4.57
C GLN A 294 -24.22 6.26 -3.44
N GLY A 295 -23.00 5.76 -3.24
CA GLY A 295 -22.11 6.22 -2.18
C GLY A 295 -22.58 5.86 -0.76
N ARG A 296 -23.42 4.82 -0.64
CA ARG A 296 -23.79 4.21 0.63
C ARG A 296 -22.88 3.02 0.89
N VAL A 297 -22.71 2.64 2.15
CA VAL A 297 -21.91 1.47 2.52
C VAL A 297 -22.58 0.22 1.97
N ALA A 298 -21.88 -0.48 1.08
CA ALA A 298 -22.21 -1.84 0.66
C ALA A 298 -21.72 -2.84 1.71
N ASP A 299 -20.49 -2.65 2.20
CA ASP A 299 -19.87 -3.51 3.20
C ASP A 299 -18.83 -2.77 4.06
N GLY A 300 -19.04 -2.79 5.38
CA GLY A 300 -18.11 -2.29 6.40
C GLY A 300 -17.48 -3.40 7.24
N GLY A 301 -17.45 -4.64 6.73
CA GLY A 301 -17.07 -5.86 7.43
C GLY A 301 -18.28 -6.63 7.96
N LEU A 302 -18.17 -7.96 7.97
CA LEU A 302 -19.23 -8.85 8.46
C LEU A 302 -19.25 -8.92 9.99
N VAL A 303 -20.45 -8.80 10.56
CA VAL A 303 -20.70 -8.91 12.00
C VAL A 303 -21.68 -10.05 12.23
N LYS A 304 -21.34 -10.92 13.19
CA LYS A 304 -22.19 -12.04 13.59
C LYS A 304 -23.45 -11.54 14.29
N GLN A 305 -24.60 -12.04 13.86
CA GLN A 305 -25.92 -11.86 14.46
C GLN A 305 -26.53 -13.22 14.81
N ALA A 306 -27.74 -13.21 15.40
CA ALA A 306 -28.40 -14.43 15.85
C ALA A 306 -28.75 -15.39 14.70
N ASP A 307 -29.00 -14.86 13.51
CA ASP A 307 -29.48 -15.55 12.31
C ASP A 307 -28.44 -15.61 11.18
N GLY A 308 -27.20 -15.18 11.41
CA GLY A 308 -26.13 -15.24 10.41
C GLY A 308 -25.14 -14.10 10.54
N TYR A 309 -24.66 -13.59 9.39
CA TYR A 309 -23.74 -12.47 9.31
C TYR A 309 -24.37 -11.34 8.51
N VAL A 310 -24.15 -10.10 8.94
CA VAL A 310 -24.57 -8.91 8.21
C VAL A 310 -23.40 -7.98 7.99
N ALA A 311 -23.40 -7.30 6.85
CA ALA A 311 -22.44 -6.25 6.57
C ALA A 311 -22.71 -5.02 7.46
N ARG A 312 -21.70 -4.61 8.23
CA ARG A 312 -21.76 -3.46 9.11
C ARG A 312 -22.07 -2.19 8.32
N TRP A 313 -23.00 -1.39 8.86
CA TRP A 313 -23.46 -0.12 8.28
C TRP A 313 -24.06 -0.21 6.87
N ARG A 314 -24.40 -1.41 6.38
CA ARG A 314 -25.00 -1.56 5.05
C ARG A 314 -26.18 -0.60 4.82
N GLY A 315 -26.15 0.11 3.70
CA GLY A 315 -27.15 1.10 3.31
C GLY A 315 -26.99 2.49 3.95
N TRP A 316 -26.03 2.67 4.87
CA TRP A 316 -25.76 3.99 5.46
C TRP A 316 -25.01 4.87 4.46
N PRO A 317 -25.39 6.14 4.28
CA PRO A 317 -24.57 7.09 3.52
C PRO A 317 -23.20 7.25 4.17
N LEU A 318 -22.13 7.30 3.37
CA LEU A 318 -20.75 7.47 3.89
C LEU A 318 -20.63 8.64 4.87
N ARG A 319 -21.25 9.78 4.56
CA ARG A 319 -21.27 10.98 5.40
C ARG A 319 -21.91 10.80 6.79
N HIS A 320 -22.65 9.72 7.01
CA HIS A 320 -23.31 9.42 8.29
C HIS A 320 -22.50 8.42 9.13
N LEU A 321 -21.37 7.91 8.62
CA LEU A 321 -20.48 7.10 9.43
C LEU A 321 -19.79 7.98 10.48
N PRO A 322 -19.60 7.48 11.72
CA PRO A 322 -18.80 8.17 12.73
C PRO A 322 -17.42 8.53 12.17
N GLY A 323 -16.84 9.68 12.57
CA GLY A 323 -15.55 10.15 12.05
C GLY A 323 -14.41 9.13 12.23
N GLU A 324 -14.41 8.42 13.37
CA GLU A 324 -13.50 7.31 13.69
C GLU A 324 -13.65 6.11 12.74
N ALA A 325 -14.85 5.87 12.22
CA ALA A 325 -15.13 4.84 11.23
C ALA A 325 -14.80 5.28 9.80
N CYS A 326 -14.92 6.57 9.48
CA CYS A 326 -14.58 7.06 8.14
C CYS A 326 -13.08 7.02 7.83
N HIS A 327 -12.22 7.15 8.84
CA HIS A 327 -10.76 7.31 8.66
C HIS A 327 -9.92 6.37 9.53
N GLY A 328 -10.54 5.65 10.48
CA GLY A 328 -9.84 4.70 11.34
C GLY A 328 -9.93 3.26 10.84
N ALA A 329 -9.68 2.34 11.77
CA ALA A 329 -9.79 0.91 11.56
C ALA A 329 -10.62 0.30 12.68
N TRP A 330 -11.37 -0.77 12.39
CA TRP A 330 -12.15 -1.49 13.40
C TRP A 330 -12.09 -2.99 13.17
N THR A 331 -12.37 -3.74 14.23
CA THR A 331 -12.48 -5.19 14.19
C THR A 331 -13.79 -5.62 13.54
N SER A 332 -13.71 -6.72 12.79
CA SER A 332 -14.82 -7.39 12.15
C SER A 332 -14.84 -8.86 12.56
N ASP A 333 -15.97 -9.56 12.39
CA ASP A 333 -15.98 -11.02 12.54
C ASP A 333 -15.44 -11.71 11.29
N ALA A 334 -15.68 -11.14 10.12
CA ALA A 334 -15.09 -11.56 8.85
C ALA A 334 -14.96 -10.39 7.87
N ILE A 335 -14.15 -10.56 6.83
CA ILE A 335 -13.98 -9.63 5.71
C ILE A 335 -14.51 -10.33 4.46
N THR A 336 -15.33 -9.68 3.64
CA THR A 336 -15.84 -10.33 2.43
C THR A 336 -14.78 -10.51 1.37
N GLY A 337 -14.96 -11.54 0.54
CA GLY A 337 -14.09 -11.80 -0.62
C GLY A 337 -14.02 -10.68 -1.66
N ALA A 338 -14.91 -9.68 -1.58
CA ALA A 338 -14.93 -8.54 -2.49
C ALA A 338 -13.65 -7.69 -2.42
N CYS A 339 -13.07 -7.53 -1.23
CA CYS A 339 -11.75 -6.93 -1.04
C CYS A 339 -11.12 -7.45 0.25
N LEU A 340 -10.36 -8.54 0.15
CA LEU A 340 -9.74 -9.23 1.29
C LEU A 340 -8.24 -9.32 1.07
N MET A 341 -7.47 -8.60 1.88
CA MET A 341 -6.02 -8.73 1.93
C MET A 341 -5.57 -9.61 3.10
N VAL A 342 -4.61 -10.49 2.87
CA VAL A 342 -4.05 -11.36 3.92
C VAL A 342 -2.59 -11.67 3.62
N ARG A 343 -1.82 -12.02 4.66
CA ARG A 343 -0.46 -12.53 4.46
C ARG A 343 -0.50 -13.92 3.85
N ARG A 344 0.42 -14.19 2.90
CA ARG A 344 0.47 -15.47 2.19
C ARG A 344 0.59 -16.64 3.15
N GLU A 345 1.43 -16.54 4.17
CA GLU A 345 1.64 -17.62 5.13
C GLU A 345 0.36 -17.98 5.89
N LEU A 346 -0.49 -16.99 6.23
CA LEU A 346 -1.78 -17.25 6.87
C LEU A 346 -2.76 -17.92 5.92
N TRP A 347 -2.80 -17.49 4.65
CA TRP A 347 -3.62 -18.17 3.64
C TRP A 347 -3.13 -19.59 3.40
N GLN A 348 -1.82 -19.86 3.36
CA GLN A 348 -1.28 -21.21 3.18
C GLN A 348 -1.65 -22.16 4.32
N GLU A 349 -1.84 -21.64 5.54
CA GLU A 349 -2.26 -22.46 6.69
C GLU A 349 -3.73 -22.86 6.69
N VAL A 350 -4.61 -22.08 6.04
CA VAL A 350 -6.07 -22.25 6.16
C VAL A 350 -6.72 -22.50 4.80
N GLN A 351 -6.38 -21.69 3.79
CA GLN A 351 -7.02 -21.61 2.47
C GLN A 351 -8.55 -21.40 2.52
N PHE A 352 -9.16 -21.02 1.40
CA PHE A 352 -10.62 -20.98 1.33
C PHE A 352 -11.16 -22.41 1.14
N ASP A 353 -12.25 -22.74 1.82
CA ASP A 353 -12.89 -24.05 1.67
C ASP A 353 -13.58 -24.15 0.30
N GLU A 354 -13.08 -25.04 -0.57
CA GLU A 354 -13.65 -25.29 -1.90
C GLU A 354 -15.03 -25.95 -1.86
N GLN A 355 -15.49 -26.45 -0.71
CA GLN A 355 -16.86 -26.92 -0.52
C GLN A 355 -17.87 -25.77 -0.38
N LEU A 356 -17.40 -24.52 -0.22
CA LEU A 356 -18.19 -23.30 -0.12
C LEU A 356 -18.00 -22.44 -1.39
N PRO A 357 -18.64 -22.81 -2.52
CA PRO A 357 -18.33 -22.23 -3.83
C PRO A 357 -18.71 -20.75 -3.98
N GLU A 358 -19.65 -20.25 -3.18
CA GLU A 358 -20.19 -18.89 -3.38
C GLU A 358 -20.25 -18.10 -2.07
N ASP A 359 -20.94 -18.64 -1.06
CA ASP A 359 -21.21 -17.92 0.19
C ASP A 359 -20.58 -18.62 1.40
N GLY A 360 -20.19 -17.81 2.39
CA GLY A 360 -19.67 -18.29 3.69
C GLY A 360 -18.21 -18.75 3.69
N ASN A 361 -17.56 -18.82 2.53
CA ASN A 361 -16.14 -19.14 2.40
C ASN A 361 -15.24 -18.17 3.19
N ASP A 362 -15.53 -16.88 3.10
CA ASP A 362 -14.85 -15.79 3.77
C ASP A 362 -15.05 -15.81 5.30
N VAL A 363 -16.26 -16.15 5.76
CA VAL A 363 -16.58 -16.34 7.17
C VAL A 363 -15.83 -17.52 7.76
N VAL A 364 -15.86 -18.68 7.11
CA VAL A 364 -15.16 -19.88 7.61
C VAL A 364 -13.65 -19.64 7.64
N PHE A 365 -13.10 -18.99 6.62
CA PHE A 365 -11.70 -18.57 6.59
C PHE A 365 -11.35 -17.64 7.77
N ALA A 366 -12.17 -16.62 8.03
CA ALA A 366 -11.96 -15.70 9.13
C ALA A 366 -12.09 -16.38 10.51
N GLU A 367 -13.06 -17.28 10.70
CA GLU A 367 -13.22 -18.04 11.94
C GLU A 367 -12.02 -18.96 12.22
N ALA A 368 -11.47 -19.62 11.19
CA ALA A 368 -10.28 -20.45 11.32
C ALA A 368 -9.03 -19.63 11.72
N LEU A 369 -8.85 -18.42 11.15
CA LEU A 369 -7.77 -17.51 11.55
C LEU A 369 -8.00 -16.93 12.95
N LYS A 370 -9.25 -16.62 13.32
CA LYS A 370 -9.62 -16.17 14.67
C LYS A 370 -9.31 -17.22 15.73
N ALA A 371 -9.55 -18.49 15.45
CA ALA A 371 -9.18 -19.61 16.34
C ALA A 371 -7.66 -19.71 16.56
N LYS A 372 -6.85 -19.18 15.64
CA LYS A 372 -5.39 -19.07 15.74
C LYS A 372 -4.91 -17.75 16.38
N GLY A 373 -5.82 -16.88 16.81
CA GLY A 373 -5.51 -15.62 17.51
C GLY A 373 -5.37 -14.39 16.60
N PHE A 374 -5.74 -14.47 15.32
CA PHE A 374 -5.69 -13.35 14.40
C PHE A 374 -7.01 -12.57 14.36
N ALA A 375 -6.94 -11.25 14.23
CA ALA A 375 -8.12 -10.39 14.14
C ALA A 375 -8.41 -9.97 12.69
N ALA A 376 -9.68 -10.05 12.28
CA ALA A 376 -10.15 -9.43 11.04
C ALA A 376 -10.33 -7.92 11.25
N ILE A 377 -9.77 -7.10 10.36
CA ILE A 377 -9.75 -5.63 10.49
C ILE A 377 -10.25 -4.98 9.21
N VAL A 378 -11.13 -3.99 9.32
CA VAL A 378 -11.50 -3.11 8.20
C VAL A 378 -10.77 -1.79 8.34
N ILE A 379 -10.24 -1.28 7.23
CA ILE A 379 -9.61 0.03 7.13
C ILE A 379 -10.59 0.99 6.45
N GLY A 380 -11.24 1.87 7.22
CA GLY A 380 -12.29 2.76 6.70
C GLY A 380 -11.80 3.83 5.74
N ALA A 381 -10.52 4.20 5.86
CA ALA A 381 -9.89 5.11 4.92
C ALA A 381 -9.70 4.47 3.53
N ALA A 382 -9.45 3.16 3.46
CA ALA A 382 -9.35 2.42 2.21
C ALA A 382 -10.76 2.21 1.64
N ARG A 383 -11.05 2.80 0.47
CA ARG A 383 -12.40 2.83 -0.07
C ARG A 383 -12.43 2.28 -1.48
N LEU A 384 -13.38 1.39 -1.72
CA LEU A 384 -13.67 0.88 -3.05
C LEU A 384 -15.16 1.10 -3.35
N LEU A 385 -15.46 1.42 -4.60
CA LEU A 385 -16.78 1.17 -5.14
C LEU A 385 -16.91 -0.34 -5.37
N HIS A 386 -18.05 -0.89 -5.00
CA HIS A 386 -18.45 -2.27 -5.25
C HIS A 386 -19.86 -2.19 -5.80
N GLY A 387 -19.98 -2.33 -7.13
CA GLY A 387 -21.22 -2.09 -7.85
C GLY A 387 -22.27 -3.16 -7.58
N VAL A 388 -22.96 -3.07 -6.43
CA VAL A 388 -24.00 -4.03 -6.02
C VAL A 388 -25.27 -3.84 -6.86
N SER A 389 -25.22 -4.21 -8.14
CA SER A 389 -26.43 -4.44 -8.96
C SER A 389 -26.20 -5.22 -10.26
N SER A 390 -25.02 -5.78 -10.56
CA SER A 390 -24.85 -6.43 -11.86
C SER A 390 -24.06 -7.74 -11.91
N SER A 391 -23.41 -8.24 -10.86
CA SER A 391 -22.76 -9.56 -10.87
C SER A 391 -23.77 -10.72 -10.71
N ARG A 392 -24.62 -10.88 -11.73
CA ARG A 392 -25.23 -12.13 -12.28
C ARG A 392 -26.49 -11.76 -13.08
N GLY A 393 -26.31 -11.46 -14.35
CA GLY A 393 -27.35 -11.70 -15.35
C GLY A 393 -27.43 -13.21 -15.56
N VAL A 394 -28.57 -13.80 -15.22
CA VAL A 394 -28.90 -15.18 -15.57
C VAL A 394 -28.79 -15.30 -17.10
N CYS A 395 -28.00 -16.24 -17.62
CA CYS A 395 -28.18 -16.68 -19.00
C CYS A 395 -29.47 -17.47 -19.12
#